data_AF-A0A165RKN3-F1
#
_entry.id   AF-A0A165RKN3-F1
#
_cell.length_a   1.000
_cell.length_b   1.000
_cell.length_c   1.000
_cell.angle_alpha   90.00
_cell.angle_beta   90.00
_cell.angle_gamma   90.00
#
_symmetry.space_group_name_H-M   'P 1'
#
loop_
_entity.id
_entity.type
_entity.pdbx_description
1 polymer ?
#
loop_
_entity_poly.entity_id
_entity_poly.type
_entity_poly.pdbx_seq_one_letter_code
_entity_poly.pdbx_strand_id
1 'polypeptide(L)'
;MAFTSAAASTPSTAAPLTSTTGAVSSHVNSPIIATGDWTKNLVQLAKTAELKKHALTLQLHTAHIVSAHASLDTKRKAIQDLKEQKNKLESERNRLLNALREVNEHRDQADLLEAGLTKECTDLEAKINVLADGDYAIAKRDVDRLRQELGQPPLPSLRQTLEEKGTTYLKDRLKAGEKRPSEGSAEPQPGKRPRGRPRGSKNKKTVTATNIQAPIASSSAAT
;
A
#
# COMPACT_ATOMS: atom_id res chain seq x y z
N MET A 1 8.01 -12.59 2.54
CA MET A 1 8.43 -13.30 3.78
C MET A 1 8.99 -14.64 3.37
N ALA A 2 10.19 -14.95 3.84
CA ALA A 2 10.95 -16.14 3.49
C ALA A 2 10.39 -17.40 4.17
N PHE A 3 10.57 -18.52 3.49
CA PHE A 3 10.22 -19.87 3.91
C PHE A 3 11.08 -20.36 5.07
N THR A 4 10.47 -21.10 6.00
CA THR A 4 11.12 -22.23 6.68
C THR A 4 10.09 -23.33 6.94
N SER A 5 10.35 -24.48 6.34
CA SER A 5 9.69 -25.77 6.52
C SER A 5 10.28 -26.47 7.74
N ALA A 6 9.47 -27.21 8.50
CA ALA A 6 9.95 -28.19 9.47
C ALA A 6 8.98 -29.38 9.53
N ALA A 7 9.52 -30.55 9.24
CA ALA A 7 8.87 -31.85 9.25
C ALA A 7 9.38 -32.70 10.43
N ALA A 8 8.63 -33.79 10.65
CA ALA A 8 8.94 -35.00 11.42
C ALA A 8 8.81 -34.95 12.95
N SER A 9 7.97 -35.86 13.50
CA SER A 9 8.45 -37.10 14.15
C SER A 9 7.29 -37.90 14.75
N THR A 10 7.21 -39.18 14.38
CA THR A 10 6.51 -40.26 15.12
C THR A 10 7.29 -40.66 16.37
N PRO A 11 6.63 -41.24 17.38
CA PRO A 11 6.97 -42.64 17.68
C PRO A 11 5.78 -43.54 18.08
N SER A 12 5.88 -44.81 17.67
CA SER A 12 5.20 -45.98 18.23
C SER A 12 5.53 -46.18 19.71
N THR A 13 4.64 -46.83 20.48
CA THR A 13 4.92 -48.05 21.30
C THR A 13 3.83 -48.33 22.36
N ALA A 14 3.57 -49.63 22.53
CA ALA A 14 3.02 -50.37 23.68
C ALA A 14 1.49 -50.48 23.89
N ALA A 15 1.04 -51.71 23.63
CA ALA A 15 -0.20 -52.33 24.12
C ALA A 15 -0.11 -52.72 25.61
N PRO A 16 -1.25 -52.86 26.30
CA PRO A 16 -1.37 -53.75 27.44
C PRO A 16 -2.18 -55.01 27.09
N LEU A 17 -1.50 -56.17 27.16
CA LEU A 17 -2.10 -57.49 27.32
C LEU A 17 -2.33 -57.72 28.81
N THR A 18 -3.57 -57.95 29.23
CA THR A 18 -3.88 -58.54 30.54
C THR A 18 -4.76 -59.76 30.36
N SER A 19 -4.17 -60.88 30.74
CA SER A 19 -4.63 -62.25 30.78
C SER A 19 -5.90 -62.45 31.59
N THR A 20 -6.96 -62.94 30.95
CA THR A 20 -8.09 -63.57 31.62
C THR A 20 -7.71 -65.03 31.92
N THR A 21 -7.68 -65.38 33.21
CA THR A 21 -7.54 -66.74 33.71
C THR A 21 -8.78 -67.56 33.35
N GLY A 22 -8.64 -68.48 32.39
CA GLY A 22 -9.64 -69.48 32.05
C GLY A 22 -9.69 -70.57 33.13
N ALA A 23 -10.85 -70.72 33.77
CA ALA A 23 -11.15 -71.84 34.64
C ALA A 23 -11.24 -73.13 33.82
N VAL A 24 -10.53 -74.15 34.27
CA VAL A 24 -10.55 -75.52 33.74
C VAL A 24 -11.91 -76.16 34.00
N SER A 25 -12.69 -76.41 32.95
CA SER A 25 -13.81 -77.36 32.99
C SER A 25 -13.42 -78.59 32.18
N SER A 26 -13.24 -79.69 32.89
CA SER A 26 -13.10 -81.03 32.36
C SER A 26 -14.33 -81.39 31.52
N HIS A 27 -14.14 -81.58 30.21
CA HIS A 27 -15.17 -82.15 29.34
C HIS A 27 -14.83 -83.59 28.99
N VAL A 28 -15.77 -84.44 29.36
CA VAL A 28 -15.84 -85.87 29.14
C VAL A 28 -15.94 -86.13 27.63
N ASN A 29 -15.11 -87.03 27.09
CA ASN A 29 -15.18 -87.48 25.71
C ASN A 29 -16.46 -88.29 25.47
N SER A 30 -17.55 -87.59 25.20
CA SER A 30 -18.76 -88.15 24.59
C SER A 30 -18.76 -87.78 23.10
N PRO A 31 -19.05 -88.72 22.18
CA PRO A 31 -19.11 -88.41 20.76
C PRO A 31 -20.23 -87.38 20.53
N ILE A 32 -19.84 -86.14 20.22
CA ILE A 32 -20.73 -85.04 19.86
C ILE A 32 -21.33 -85.39 18.50
N ILE A 33 -22.46 -86.09 18.52
CA ILE A 33 -23.36 -86.13 17.38
C ILE A 33 -23.89 -84.71 17.24
N ALA A 34 -23.44 -84.01 16.19
CA ALA A 34 -23.84 -82.65 15.87
C ALA A 34 -25.30 -82.63 15.39
N THR A 35 -26.25 -82.87 16.29
CA THR A 35 -27.63 -82.40 16.13
C THR A 35 -27.66 -80.91 16.47
N GLY A 36 -27.20 -80.07 15.56
CA GLY A 36 -27.15 -78.63 15.75
C GLY A 36 -26.84 -77.88 14.46
N ASP A 37 -27.50 -76.74 14.27
CA ASP A 37 -27.57 -75.84 13.11
C ASP A 37 -26.22 -75.22 12.64
N TRP A 38 -25.13 -75.99 12.55
CA TRP A 38 -23.79 -75.53 12.19
C TRP A 38 -23.77 -74.84 10.81
N THR A 39 -24.54 -75.36 9.86
CA THR A 39 -24.69 -74.77 8.53
C THR A 39 -25.31 -73.36 8.60
N LYS A 40 -26.29 -73.15 9.49
CA LYS A 40 -26.88 -71.81 9.70
C LYS A 40 -25.89 -70.87 10.37
N ASN A 41 -25.12 -71.34 11.34
CA ASN A 41 -24.07 -70.54 12.00
C ASN A 41 -22.97 -70.13 11.02
N LEU A 42 -22.55 -71.02 10.12
CA LEU A 42 -21.57 -70.70 9.08
C LEU A 42 -22.11 -69.65 8.09
N VAL A 43 -23.36 -69.80 7.64
CA VAL A 43 -24.01 -68.82 6.77
C VAL A 43 -24.17 -67.46 7.47
N GLN A 44 -24.50 -67.44 8.75
CA GLN A 44 -24.57 -66.21 9.55
C GLN A 44 -23.20 -65.54 9.70
N LEU A 45 -22.14 -66.33 9.92
CA LEU A 45 -20.78 -65.80 10.02
C LEU A 45 -20.34 -65.17 8.69
N ALA A 46 -20.61 -65.84 7.57
CA ALA A 46 -20.32 -65.32 6.22
C ALA A 46 -21.07 -64.00 5.95
N LYS A 47 -22.38 -63.96 6.23
CA LYS A 47 -23.17 -62.72 6.10
C LYS A 47 -22.66 -61.60 7.01
N THR A 48 -22.22 -61.94 8.21
CA THR A 48 -21.64 -60.96 9.15
C THR A 48 -20.30 -60.42 8.62
N ALA A 49 -19.46 -61.27 8.03
CA ALA A 49 -18.19 -60.84 7.42
C ALA A 49 -18.44 -59.95 6.20
N GLU A 50 -19.40 -60.31 5.34
CA GLU A 50 -19.79 -59.51 4.18
C GLU A 50 -20.38 -58.15 4.61
N LEU A 51 -21.26 -58.12 5.62
CA LEU A 51 -21.79 -56.89 6.19
C LEU A 51 -20.66 -55.98 6.71
N LYS A 52 -19.68 -56.54 7.43
CA LYS A 52 -18.52 -55.78 7.93
C LYS A 52 -17.67 -55.20 6.79
N LYS A 53 -17.47 -55.96 5.71
CA LYS A 53 -16.78 -55.46 4.50
C LYS A 53 -17.52 -54.27 3.88
N HIS A 54 -18.84 -54.37 3.72
CA HIS A 54 -19.65 -53.27 3.19
C HIS A 54 -19.66 -52.05 4.12
N ALA A 55 -19.79 -52.27 5.43
CA ALA A 55 -19.75 -51.21 6.43
C ALA A 55 -18.42 -50.44 6.39
N LEU A 56 -17.29 -51.15 6.29
CA LEU A 56 -15.97 -50.53 6.18
C LEU A 56 -15.82 -49.74 4.87
N THR A 57 -16.31 -50.29 3.76
CA THR A 57 -16.28 -49.61 2.45
C THR A 57 -17.08 -48.31 2.50
N LEU A 58 -18.27 -48.35 3.12
CA LEU A 58 -19.10 -47.17 3.33
C LEU A 58 -18.43 -46.13 4.23
N GLN A 59 -17.77 -46.55 5.31
CA GLN A 59 -17.00 -45.67 6.18
C GLN A 59 -15.87 -44.96 5.43
N LEU A 60 -15.13 -45.70 4.59
CA LEU A 60 -14.04 -45.14 3.79
C LEU A 60 -14.55 -44.11 2.77
N HIS A 61 -15.63 -44.43 2.06
CA HIS A 61 -16.27 -43.47 1.15
C HIS A 61 -16.79 -42.23 1.91
N THR A 62 -17.38 -42.42 3.09
CA THR A 62 -17.85 -41.31 3.93
C THR A 62 -16.69 -40.40 4.32
N ALA A 63 -15.56 -40.96 4.76
CA ALA A 63 -14.36 -40.18 5.07
C ALA A 63 -13.84 -39.39 3.86
N HIS A 64 -13.82 -40.00 2.68
CA HIS A 64 -13.43 -39.32 1.44
C HIS A 64 -14.38 -38.17 1.08
N ILE A 65 -15.68 -38.38 1.19
CA ILE A 65 -16.69 -37.34 0.91
C ILE A 65 -16.52 -36.16 1.88
N VAL A 66 -16.37 -36.43 3.18
CA VAL A 66 -16.20 -35.39 4.20
C VAL A 66 -14.90 -34.60 3.97
N SER A 67 -13.80 -35.29 3.67
CA SER A 67 -12.51 -34.64 3.37
C SER A 67 -12.61 -33.76 2.12
N ALA A 68 -13.23 -34.26 1.05
CA ALA A 68 -13.46 -33.49 -0.17
C ALA A 68 -14.34 -32.26 0.10
N HIS A 69 -15.38 -32.40 0.94
CA HIS A 69 -16.26 -31.30 1.32
C HIS A 69 -15.50 -30.19 2.07
N ALA A 70 -14.67 -30.56 3.06
CA ALA A 70 -13.85 -29.59 3.80
C ALA A 70 -12.87 -28.83 2.89
N SER A 71 -12.26 -29.53 1.91
CA SER A 71 -11.41 -28.90 0.90
C SER A 71 -12.19 -27.93 0.01
N LEU A 72 -13.38 -28.34 -0.41
CA LEU A 72 -14.26 -27.55 -1.25
C LEU A 72 -14.74 -26.27 -0.54
N ASP A 73 -15.09 -26.34 0.75
CA ASP A 73 -15.48 -25.16 1.54
C ASP A 73 -14.31 -24.19 1.72
N THR A 74 -13.10 -24.72 1.97
CA THR A 74 -11.88 -23.91 2.05
C THR A 74 -11.63 -23.16 0.74
N LYS A 75 -11.79 -23.84 -0.41
CA LYS A 75 -11.64 -23.21 -1.73
C LYS A 75 -12.74 -22.20 -2.03
N ARG A 76 -13.99 -22.47 -1.64
CA ARG A 76 -15.10 -21.51 -1.78
C ARG A 76 -14.83 -20.22 -1.01
N LYS A 77 -14.36 -20.33 0.23
CA LYS A 77 -13.96 -19.17 1.03
C LYS A 77 -12.82 -18.39 0.37
N ALA A 78 -11.76 -19.09 -0.06
CA ALA A 78 -10.65 -18.44 -0.76
C ALA A 78 -11.09 -17.70 -2.04
N ILE A 79 -12.05 -18.26 -2.80
CA ILE A 79 -12.63 -17.60 -3.97
C ILE A 79 -13.36 -16.32 -3.58
N GLN A 80 -14.11 -16.33 -2.48
CA GLN A 80 -14.80 -15.15 -1.98
C GLN A 80 -13.79 -14.07 -1.56
N ASP A 81 -12.79 -14.43 -0.77
CA ASP A 81 -11.74 -13.50 -0.32
C ASP A 81 -11.02 -12.84 -1.52
N LEU A 82 -10.72 -13.63 -2.56
CA LEU A 82 -10.10 -13.11 -3.79
C LEU A 82 -11.03 -12.17 -4.58
N LYS A 83 -12.34 -12.43 -4.62
CA LYS A 83 -13.31 -11.53 -5.25
C LYS A 83 -13.39 -10.19 -4.51
N GLU A 84 -13.39 -10.21 -3.19
CA GLU A 84 -13.40 -9.00 -2.36
C GLU A 84 -12.12 -8.17 -2.53
N GLN A 85 -10.95 -8.83 -2.54
CA GLN A 85 -9.67 -8.17 -2.84
C GLN A 85 -9.65 -7.55 -4.23
N LYS A 86 -10.13 -8.27 -5.25
CA LYS A 86 -10.24 -7.75 -6.62
C LYS A 86 -11.13 -6.51 -6.66
N ASN A 87 -12.30 -6.55 -6.03
CA ASN A 87 -13.22 -5.42 -5.98
C ASN A 87 -12.59 -4.18 -5.32
N LYS A 88 -11.84 -4.38 -4.23
CA LYS A 88 -11.10 -3.31 -3.56
C LYS A 88 -10.05 -2.69 -4.48
N LEU A 89 -9.26 -3.50 -5.18
CA LEU A 89 -8.27 -3.01 -6.13
C LEU A 89 -8.91 -2.25 -7.30
N GLU A 90 -10.04 -2.72 -7.82
CA GLU A 90 -10.79 -2.03 -8.89
C GLU A 90 -11.30 -0.66 -8.41
N SER A 91 -11.81 -0.58 -7.17
CA SER A 91 -12.26 0.70 -6.60
C SER A 91 -11.12 1.71 -6.43
N GLU A 92 -9.94 1.28 -5.96
CA GLU A 92 -8.76 2.14 -5.86
C GLU A 92 -8.24 2.54 -7.24
N ARG A 93 -8.24 1.62 -8.21
CA ARG A 93 -7.91 1.94 -9.62
C ARG A 93 -8.81 3.05 -10.15
N ASN A 94 -10.13 2.94 -9.96
CA ASN A 94 -11.08 3.95 -10.41
C ASN A 94 -10.87 5.29 -9.69
N ARG A 95 -10.64 5.28 -8.37
CA ARG A 95 -10.33 6.50 -7.60
C ARG A 95 -9.07 7.19 -8.12
N LEU A 96 -7.99 6.44 -8.38
CA LEU A 96 -6.74 6.99 -8.90
C LEU A 96 -6.89 7.54 -10.33
N LEU A 97 -7.67 6.88 -11.18
CA LEU A 97 -7.98 7.38 -12.52
C LEU A 97 -8.75 8.71 -12.47
N ASN A 98 -9.71 8.84 -11.56
CA ASN A 98 -10.43 10.10 -11.35
C ASN A 98 -9.48 11.20 -10.85
N ALA A 99 -8.64 10.91 -9.85
CA ALA A 99 -7.66 11.88 -9.36
C ALA A 99 -6.67 12.31 -10.44
N LEU A 100 -6.22 11.40 -11.32
CA LEU A 100 -5.36 11.74 -12.44
C LEU A 100 -6.07 12.65 -13.45
N ARG A 101 -7.36 12.42 -13.70
CA ARG A 101 -8.19 13.29 -14.54
C ARG A 101 -8.25 14.71 -13.98
N GLU A 102 -8.56 14.86 -12.69
CA GLU A 102 -8.61 16.15 -12.01
C GLU A 102 -7.26 16.90 -12.08
N VAL A 103 -6.15 16.21 -11.83
CA VAL A 103 -4.80 16.81 -11.94
C VAL A 103 -4.52 17.30 -13.35
N ASN A 104 -4.90 16.54 -14.39
CA ASN A 104 -4.75 16.97 -15.77
C ASN A 104 -5.61 18.20 -16.08
N GLU A 105 -6.86 18.23 -15.62
CA GLU A 105 -7.76 19.39 -15.79
C GLU A 105 -7.19 20.64 -15.09
N HIS A 106 -6.65 20.51 -13.88
CA HIS A 106 -5.99 21.62 -13.18
C HIS A 106 -4.72 22.09 -13.88
N ARG A 107 -3.93 21.18 -14.46
CA ARG A 107 -2.76 21.54 -15.26
C ARG A 107 -3.19 22.34 -16.48
N ASP A 108 -4.18 21.85 -17.23
CA ASP A 108 -4.66 22.53 -18.44
C ASP A 108 -5.24 23.92 -18.12
N GLN A 109 -5.90 24.07 -16.96
CA GLN A 109 -6.34 25.37 -16.45
C GLN A 109 -5.16 26.30 -16.10
N ALA A 110 -4.13 25.77 -15.43
CA ALA A 110 -2.93 26.53 -15.10
C ALA A 110 -2.18 26.99 -16.36
N ASP A 111 -2.04 26.12 -17.36
CA ASP A 111 -1.41 26.44 -18.64
C ASP A 111 -2.18 27.56 -19.37
N LEU A 112 -3.51 27.51 -19.34
CA LEU A 112 -4.35 28.56 -19.93
C LEU A 112 -4.19 29.91 -19.22
N LEU A 113 -4.16 29.89 -17.88
CA LEU A 113 -3.95 31.11 -17.08
C LEU A 113 -2.53 31.67 -17.27
N GLU A 114 -1.51 30.81 -17.33
CA GLU A 114 -0.13 31.20 -17.61
C GLU A 114 0.00 31.83 -18.99
N ALA A 115 -0.60 31.24 -20.02
CA ALA A 115 -0.61 31.80 -21.37
C ALA A 115 -1.28 33.18 -21.41
N GLY A 116 -2.40 33.35 -20.68
CA GLY A 116 -3.08 34.64 -20.53
C GLY A 116 -2.20 35.70 -19.87
N LEU A 117 -1.64 35.39 -18.69
CA LEU A 117 -0.76 36.31 -17.96
C LEU A 117 0.52 36.62 -18.74
N THR A 118 1.09 35.65 -19.45
CA THR A 118 2.27 35.85 -20.29
C THR A 118 1.97 36.87 -21.39
N LYS A 119 0.82 36.72 -22.06
CA LYS A 119 0.38 37.68 -23.08
C LYS A 119 0.17 39.07 -22.47
N GLU A 120 -0.51 39.18 -21.33
CA GLU A 120 -0.72 40.46 -20.65
C GLU A 120 0.60 41.13 -20.23
N CYS A 121 1.57 40.36 -19.73
CA CYS A 121 2.91 40.85 -19.45
C CYS A 121 3.58 41.40 -20.71
N THR A 122 3.55 40.65 -21.82
CA THR A 122 4.14 41.12 -23.09
C THR A 122 3.46 42.39 -23.62
N ASP A 123 2.13 42.48 -23.48
CA ASP A 123 1.36 43.66 -23.91
C ASP A 123 1.70 44.88 -23.03
N LEU A 124 1.85 44.69 -21.72
CA LEU A 124 2.24 45.74 -20.78
C LEU A 124 3.69 46.20 -21.00
N GLU A 125 4.62 45.28 -21.23
CA GLU A 125 6.01 45.61 -21.58
C GLU A 125 6.08 46.42 -22.87
N ALA A 126 5.35 45.99 -23.90
CA ALA A 126 5.24 46.73 -25.15
C ALA A 126 4.68 48.15 -24.92
N LYS A 127 3.62 48.28 -24.13
CA LYS A 127 3.02 49.57 -23.79
C LYS A 127 3.98 50.47 -23.00
N ILE A 128 4.72 49.92 -22.04
CA ILE A 128 5.73 50.66 -21.28
C ILE A 128 6.81 51.18 -22.21
N ASN A 129 7.32 50.35 -23.13
CA ASN A 129 8.35 50.77 -24.08
C ASN A 129 7.85 51.89 -25.00
N VAL A 130 6.63 51.78 -25.53
CA VAL A 130 6.03 52.84 -26.36
C VAL A 130 5.92 54.16 -25.60
N LEU A 131 5.46 54.13 -24.34
CA LEU A 131 5.34 55.34 -23.52
C LEU A 131 6.71 55.92 -23.14
N ALA A 132 7.65 55.05 -22.77
CA ALA A 132 8.99 55.43 -22.32
C ALA A 132 9.80 56.09 -23.44
N ASP A 133 9.75 55.54 -24.65
CA ASP A 133 10.52 56.03 -25.81
C ASP A 133 9.83 57.17 -26.56
N GLY A 134 8.50 57.28 -26.44
CA GLY A 134 7.69 58.33 -27.04
C GLY A 134 7.55 59.56 -26.15
N ASP A 135 6.31 59.84 -25.73
CA ASP A 135 5.92 61.09 -25.08
C ASP A 135 6.70 61.36 -23.78
N TYR A 136 7.01 60.32 -23.00
CA TYR A 136 7.76 60.48 -21.76
C TYR A 136 9.18 60.99 -22.01
N ALA A 137 9.89 60.43 -23.01
CA ALA A 137 11.26 60.85 -23.33
C ALA A 137 11.32 62.30 -23.81
N ILE A 138 10.32 62.75 -24.59
CA ILE A 138 10.21 64.13 -25.05
C ILE A 138 9.99 65.05 -23.83
N ALA A 139 8.95 64.76 -23.03
CA ALA A 139 8.63 65.55 -21.85
C ALA A 139 9.80 65.60 -20.84
N LYS A 140 10.51 64.50 -20.63
CA LYS A 140 11.68 64.46 -19.75
C LYS A 140 12.80 65.38 -20.24
N ARG A 141 13.11 65.37 -21.54
CA ARG A 141 14.12 66.25 -22.13
C ARG A 141 13.76 67.73 -21.94
N ASP A 142 12.50 68.09 -22.16
CA ASP A 142 12.02 69.46 -22.00
C ASP A 142 12.11 69.93 -20.54
N VAL A 143 11.71 69.08 -19.58
CA VAL A 143 11.82 69.38 -18.14
C VAL A 143 13.28 69.49 -17.70
N ASP A 144 14.15 68.58 -18.13
CA ASP A 144 15.58 68.61 -17.79
C ASP A 144 16.26 69.86 -18.36
N ARG A 145 15.87 70.29 -19.56
CA ARG A 145 16.32 71.57 -20.15
C ARG A 145 15.89 72.76 -19.29
N LEU A 146 14.61 72.85 -18.90
CA LEU A 146 14.12 73.93 -18.04
C LEU A 146 14.80 73.95 -16.67
N ARG A 147 15.06 72.76 -16.09
CA ARG A 147 15.81 72.63 -14.84
C ARG A 147 17.24 73.14 -14.98
N GLN A 148 17.90 72.83 -16.09
CA GLN A 148 19.24 73.32 -16.38
C GLN A 148 19.26 74.85 -16.50
N GLU A 149 18.26 75.45 -17.17
CA GLU A 149 18.09 76.91 -17.25
C GLU A 149 17.86 77.56 -15.86
N LEU A 150 17.23 76.85 -14.92
CA LEU A 150 17.00 77.26 -13.53
C LEU A 150 18.13 76.90 -12.55
N GLY A 151 19.21 76.27 -13.02
CA GLY A 151 20.33 75.81 -12.18
C GLY A 151 20.01 74.61 -11.28
N GLN A 152 18.94 73.86 -11.56
CA GLN A 152 18.56 72.65 -10.83
C GLN A 152 19.13 71.38 -11.49
N PRO A 153 19.41 70.31 -10.71
CA PRO A 153 19.87 69.04 -11.26
C PRO A 153 18.77 68.31 -12.06
N PRO A 154 19.16 67.50 -13.07
CA PRO A 154 18.23 66.75 -13.90
C PRO A 154 17.45 65.71 -13.09
N LEU A 155 16.28 65.34 -13.59
CA LEU A 155 15.42 64.34 -12.96
C LEU A 155 16.05 62.94 -12.99
N PRO A 156 15.80 62.12 -11.95
CA PRO A 156 16.23 60.73 -11.91
C PRO A 156 15.66 59.94 -13.09
N SER A 157 16.35 58.86 -13.47
CA SER A 157 15.93 58.01 -14.58
C SER A 157 14.64 57.24 -14.26
N LEU A 158 13.79 57.00 -15.26
CA LEU A 158 12.57 56.20 -15.11
C LEU A 158 12.86 54.83 -14.49
N ARG A 159 13.97 54.21 -14.89
CA ARG A 159 14.43 52.91 -14.39
C ARG A 159 14.73 52.95 -12.89
N GLN A 160 15.41 53.99 -12.42
CA GLN A 160 15.70 54.17 -11.00
C GLN A 160 14.41 54.29 -10.18
N THR A 161 13.44 55.09 -10.65
CA THR A 161 12.14 55.22 -9.99
C THR A 161 11.34 53.91 -9.97
N LEU A 162 11.43 53.10 -11.03
CA LEU A 162 10.78 51.78 -11.08
C LEU A 162 11.44 50.77 -10.13
N GLU A 163 12.76 50.74 -10.03
CA GLU A 163 13.50 49.88 -9.10
C GLU A 163 13.16 50.23 -7.63
N GLU A 164 13.10 51.53 -7.30
CA GLU A 164 12.67 52.00 -5.98
C GLU A 164 11.23 51.54 -5.64
N LYS A 165 10.31 51.62 -6.61
CA LYS A 165 8.93 51.10 -6.45
C LYS A 165 8.87 49.57 -6.34
N GLY A 166 9.70 48.86 -7.08
CA GLY A 166 9.79 47.40 -7.01
C GLY A 166 10.27 46.92 -5.64
N THR A 167 11.28 47.58 -5.08
CA THR A 167 11.77 47.24 -3.73
C THR A 167 10.77 47.56 -2.63
N THR A 168 9.95 48.61 -2.77
CA THR A 168 8.87 48.92 -1.83
C THR A 168 7.76 47.88 -1.92
N TYR A 169 7.32 47.49 -3.13
CA TYR A 169 6.34 46.42 -3.30
C TYR A 169 6.79 45.09 -2.67
N LEU A 170 8.05 44.69 -2.90
CA LEU A 170 8.62 43.49 -2.28
C LEU A 170 8.65 43.60 -0.75
N LYS A 171 9.08 44.74 -0.20
CA LYS A 171 9.08 45.01 1.24
C LYS A 171 7.67 44.95 1.83
N ASP A 172 6.67 45.50 1.14
CA ASP A 172 5.28 45.50 1.60
C ASP A 172 4.66 44.10 1.52
N ARG A 173 5.01 43.32 0.49
CA ARG A 173 4.59 41.92 0.39
C ARG A 173 5.23 41.03 1.47
N LEU A 174 6.47 41.31 1.85
CA LEU A 174 7.15 40.67 2.98
C LEU A 174 6.48 41.02 4.32
N LYS A 175 6.06 42.28 4.52
CA LYS A 175 5.30 42.71 5.71
C LYS A 175 3.88 42.14 5.75
N ALA A 176 3.27 41.89 4.59
CA ALA A 176 1.94 41.28 4.47
C ALA A 176 1.95 39.73 4.60
N GLY A 177 3.13 39.12 4.82
CA GLY A 177 3.39 37.68 4.71
C GLY A 177 2.75 36.73 5.74
N GLU A 178 1.86 37.16 6.66
CA GLU A 178 1.25 36.26 7.67
C GLU A 178 -0.20 35.83 7.32
N LYS A 179 -0.84 36.46 6.33
CA LYS A 179 -2.25 36.16 5.99
C LYS A 179 -2.41 35.94 4.49
N ARG A 180 -2.02 34.77 3.99
CA ARG A 180 -2.65 34.28 2.75
C ARG A 180 -4.02 33.68 3.11
N PRO A 181 -5.12 34.11 2.47
CA PRO A 181 -6.37 33.39 2.54
C PRO A 181 -6.18 32.09 1.76
N SER A 182 -6.21 30.98 2.50
CA SER A 182 -6.51 29.67 1.94
C SER A 182 -8.00 29.63 1.65
N GLU A 183 -8.44 30.18 0.52
CA GLU A 183 -9.79 29.95 0.00
C GLU A 183 -9.70 29.12 -1.28
N GLY A 184 -10.39 27.97 -1.29
CA GLY A 184 -10.54 27.15 -2.48
C GLY A 184 -10.60 25.63 -2.29
N SER A 185 -11.11 25.09 -1.18
CA SER A 185 -11.92 23.85 -1.25
C SER A 185 -12.72 23.66 0.03
N ALA A 186 -14.02 23.89 -0.06
CA ALA A 186 -15.00 23.58 0.96
C ALA A 186 -15.48 22.13 0.76
N GLU A 187 -15.05 21.22 1.62
CA GLU A 187 -15.69 19.93 1.84
C GLU A 187 -15.58 19.56 3.33
N PRO A 188 -16.65 19.02 3.97
CA PRO A 188 -16.74 19.00 5.42
C PRO A 188 -15.83 17.91 5.98
N GLN A 189 -14.83 18.28 6.79
CA GLN A 189 -14.08 17.32 7.60
C GLN A 189 -14.90 16.88 8.83
N PRO A 190 -15.22 15.58 8.99
CA PRO A 190 -15.62 15.04 10.26
C PRO A 190 -14.39 14.48 11.00
N GLY A 191 -14.24 14.88 12.26
CA GLY A 191 -13.59 14.04 13.28
C GLY A 191 -12.09 14.26 13.48
N LYS A 192 -11.76 15.11 14.45
CA LYS A 192 -10.48 15.11 15.17
C LYS A 192 -10.20 13.69 15.72
N ARG A 193 -9.19 13.00 15.20
CA ARG A 193 -8.60 11.82 15.87
C ARG A 193 -7.32 12.24 16.62
N PRO A 194 -7.11 11.74 17.85
CA PRO A 194 -6.07 12.23 18.74
C PRO A 194 -4.67 11.86 18.23
N ARG A 195 -3.74 12.80 18.40
CA ARG A 195 -2.32 12.74 18.04
C ARG A 195 -1.66 11.43 18.50
N GLY A 196 -1.53 10.47 17.58
CA GLY A 196 -0.63 9.34 17.71
C GLY A 196 0.80 9.80 17.49
N ARG A 197 1.44 10.31 18.55
CA ARG A 197 2.89 10.51 18.59
C ARG A 197 3.56 9.15 18.41
N PRO A 198 4.47 8.95 17.45
CA PRO A 198 5.26 7.72 17.36
C PRO A 198 5.99 7.53 18.69
N ARG A 199 5.85 6.34 19.29
CA ARG A 199 6.56 5.95 20.51
C ARG A 199 8.07 6.15 20.30
N GLY A 200 8.69 6.81 21.28
CA GLY A 200 10.02 7.41 21.25
C GLY A 200 11.13 6.58 20.60
N SER A 201 11.91 7.27 19.77
CA SER A 201 13.30 6.93 19.48
C SER A 201 14.13 7.07 20.76
N LYS A 202 14.62 5.95 21.30
CA LYS A 202 15.73 5.96 22.26
C LYS A 202 16.98 5.46 21.53
N ASN A 203 17.79 6.40 21.06
CA ASN A 203 19.21 6.14 20.85
C ASN A 203 19.89 6.16 22.22
N LYS A 204 20.52 5.07 22.62
CA LYS A 204 21.67 5.12 23.52
C LYS A 204 22.73 4.15 23.04
N LYS A 205 23.88 4.73 22.69
CA LYS A 205 25.13 4.10 22.27
C LYS A 205 25.64 3.15 23.36
N THR A 206 26.18 2.01 22.95
CA THR A 206 27.41 1.49 23.57
C THR A 206 28.35 1.02 22.46
N VAL A 207 29.57 1.53 22.56
CA VAL A 207 30.73 1.31 21.71
C VAL A 207 31.44 0.03 22.15
N THR A 208 31.91 -0.75 21.18
CA THR A 208 33.13 -1.60 21.23
C THR A 208 33.31 -2.11 19.80
N ALA A 209 34.04 -1.39 18.94
CA ALA A 209 35.50 -1.36 18.79
C ALA A 209 36.11 -2.73 18.47
N THR A 210 37.10 -2.72 17.56
CA THR A 210 37.96 -3.79 17.02
C THR A 210 37.35 -4.65 15.90
N ASN A 211 37.99 -4.88 14.74
CA ASN A 211 39.27 -4.45 14.17
C ASN A 211 39.39 -5.07 12.73
N ILE A 212 40.18 -4.44 11.84
CA ILE A 212 40.82 -4.96 10.59
C ILE A 212 39.87 -5.49 9.46
N GLN A 213 40.06 -5.35 8.14
CA GLN A 213 41.19 -5.01 7.28
C GLN A 213 40.65 -4.73 5.84
N ALA A 214 41.15 -3.71 5.14
CA ALA A 214 41.27 -3.72 3.67
C ALA A 214 42.66 -4.32 3.34
N PRO A 215 42.89 -5.06 2.24
CA PRO A 215 42.82 -4.56 0.85
C PRO A 215 42.13 -5.61 -0.07
N ILE A 216 41.92 -5.49 -1.39
CA ILE A 216 42.88 -5.42 -2.51
C ILE A 216 42.10 -5.20 -3.83
N ALA A 217 42.80 -4.66 -4.81
CA ALA A 217 42.37 -4.21 -6.13
C ALA A 217 42.27 -5.34 -7.21
N SER A 218 41.76 -4.91 -8.39
CA SER A 218 41.97 -5.45 -9.76
C SER A 218 41.02 -6.57 -10.20
N SER A 219 40.08 -6.37 -11.15
CA SER A 219 40.23 -6.32 -12.63
C SER A 219 38.88 -6.84 -13.21
N SER A 220 38.36 -6.61 -14.42
CA SER A 220 38.86 -6.16 -15.71
C SER A 220 37.71 -5.64 -16.60
N ALA A 221 38.07 -4.71 -17.49
CA ALA A 221 37.43 -4.28 -18.74
C ALA A 221 36.79 -5.44 -19.55
N ALA A 222 35.64 -5.25 -20.21
CA ALA A 222 35.41 -4.46 -21.43
C ALA A 222 36.28 -4.90 -22.61
N THR A 223 35.74 -5.77 -23.46
CA THR A 223 35.69 -5.66 -24.93
C THR A 223 34.63 -6.64 -25.44
#